data_AF-A0A7V2TY77-F1
#
_entry.id   AF-A0A7V2TY77-F1
#
_cell.length_a   1.000
_cell.length_b   1.000
_cell.length_c   1.000
_cell.angle_alpha   90.00
_cell.angle_beta   90.00
_cell.angle_gamma   90.00
#
_symmetry.space_group_name_H-M   'P 1'
#
loop_
_entity.id
_entity.type
_entity.pdbx_description
1 polymer ?
#
loop_
_entity_poly.entity_id
_entity_poly.type
_entity_poly.pdbx_seq_one_letter_code
_entity_poly.pdbx_strand_id
1 'polypeptide(L)'
;MTVRFLRSLFLLGLVSFAFLSCAGPTVKTEVLGPARSPEAAKIREIAVLPFDGPNGKELARDLASTLSGVILAVKQYFRVADTAQVE
;
A
#
# COMPACT_ATOMS: atom_id res chain seq x y z
N MET A 1 14.95 -57.75 -2.87
CA MET A 1 14.40 -56.71 -1.94
C MET A 1 15.02 -55.32 -2.18
N THR A 2 16.23 -55.25 -2.75
CA THR A 2 16.99 -54.03 -3.06
C THR A 2 16.37 -53.15 -4.16
N VAL A 3 15.83 -53.73 -5.24
CA VAL A 3 15.30 -52.97 -6.39
C VAL A 3 14.02 -52.19 -6.07
N ARG A 4 13.14 -52.74 -5.22
CA ARG A 4 11.91 -52.07 -4.76
C ARG A 4 12.21 -50.89 -3.82
N PHE A 5 13.22 -51.04 -2.97
CA PHE A 5 13.66 -50.00 -2.05
C PHE A 5 14.32 -48.83 -2.79
N LEU A 6 15.17 -49.14 -3.78
CA LEU A 6 15.82 -48.15 -4.63
C LEU A 6 14.80 -47.35 -5.47
N ARG A 7 13.76 -48.01 -5.99
CA ARG A 7 12.68 -47.35 -6.75
C ARG A 7 11.83 -46.43 -5.88
N SER A 8 11.59 -46.81 -4.63
CA SER A 8 10.89 -45.97 -3.65
C SER A 8 11.70 -44.72 -3.31
N LEU A 9 13.02 -44.86 -3.07
CA LEU A 9 13.91 -43.74 -2.77
C LEU A 9 13.99 -42.76 -3.95
N PHE A 10 14.04 -43.29 -5.19
CA PHE A 10 14.07 -42.49 -6.40
C PHE A 10 12.77 -41.69 -6.60
N LEU A 11 11.61 -42.32 -6.38
CA LEU A 11 10.31 -41.65 -6.46
C LEU A 11 10.15 -40.57 -5.37
N LEU A 12 10.63 -40.81 -4.16
CA LEU A 12 10.59 -39.84 -3.07
C LEU A 12 11.46 -38.60 -3.36
N GLY A 13 12.62 -38.82 -3.97
CA GLY A 13 13.50 -37.75 -4.43
C GLY A 13 12.88 -36.90 -5.54
N LEU A 14 12.21 -37.55 -6.50
CA LEU A 14 11.56 -36.87 -7.62
C LEU A 14 10.37 -36.02 -7.17
N VAL A 15 9.58 -36.53 -6.22
CA VAL A 15 8.48 -35.80 -5.58
C VAL A 15 9.01 -34.59 -4.78
N SER A 16 10.10 -34.76 -4.03
CA SER A 16 10.71 -33.66 -3.27
C SER A 16 11.26 -32.55 -4.18
N PHE A 17 11.81 -32.91 -5.34
CA PHE A 17 12.31 -31.95 -6.33
C PHE A 17 11.17 -31.14 -6.98
N ALA A 18 10.01 -31.76 -7.19
CA ALA A 18 8.84 -31.07 -7.73
C ALA A 18 8.31 -29.96 -6.80
N PHE A 19 8.42 -30.13 -5.48
CA PHE A 19 8.01 -29.12 -4.50
C PHE A 19 8.98 -27.93 -4.38
N LEU A 20 10.24 -28.08 -4.77
CA LEU A 20 11.24 -27.00 -4.75
C LEU A 20 11.07 -26.00 -5.91
N SER A 21 10.26 -26.32 -6.92
CA SER A 21 10.04 -25.48 -8.10
C SER A 21 8.98 -24.39 -7.92
N CYS A 22 8.41 -24.21 -6.72
CA CYS A 22 7.38 -23.19 -6.45
C CYS A 22 7.95 -21.79 -6.15
N ALA A 23 9.11 -21.45 -6.70
CA ALA A 23 9.63 -20.08 -6.66
C ALA A 23 8.95 -19.26 -7.77
N GLY A 24 7.84 -18.60 -7.43
CA GLY A 24 7.17 -17.67 -8.34
C GLY A 24 8.13 -16.55 -8.77
N PRO A 25 7.95 -15.95 -9.96
CA PRO A 25 8.82 -14.88 -10.42
C PRO A 25 8.74 -13.69 -9.46
N THR A 26 9.83 -13.41 -8.75
CA THR A 26 9.96 -12.19 -7.94
C THR A 26 10.12 -11.01 -8.88
N VAL A 27 9.00 -10.33 -9.18
CA VAL A 27 9.01 -9.09 -9.95
C VAL A 27 9.67 -8.02 -9.09
N LYS A 28 10.87 -7.57 -9.50
CA LYS A 28 11.52 -6.41 -8.89
C LYS A 28 10.77 -5.16 -9.36
N THR A 29 9.94 -4.60 -8.50
CA THR A 29 9.32 -3.30 -8.75
C THR A 29 10.23 -2.21 -8.20
N GLU A 30 10.74 -1.37 -9.11
CA GLU A 30 11.45 -0.16 -8.73
C GLU A 30 10.39 0.91 -8.43
N VAL A 31 10.01 1.01 -7.16
CA VAL A 31 9.10 2.06 -6.69
C VAL A 31 9.93 3.23 -6.18
N LEU A 32 9.53 4.45 -6.55
CA LEU A 32 10.06 5.64 -5.90
C LEU A 32 9.71 5.54 -4.40
N GLY A 33 10.73 5.45 -3.56
CA GLY A 33 10.54 5.51 -2.12
C GLY A 33 9.90 6.84 -1.72
N PRO A 34 9.19 6.91 -0.59
CA PRO A 34 8.59 8.15 -0.14
C PRO A 34 9.67 9.24 -0.04
N ALA A 35 9.43 10.37 -0.69
CA ALA A 35 10.36 11.48 -0.70
C ALA A 35 10.63 11.92 0.75
N ARG A 36 11.89 11.81 1.19
CA ARG A 36 12.32 12.35 2.50
C ARG A 36 12.50 13.86 2.37
N SER A 37 11.38 14.59 2.27
CA SER A 37 11.37 16.05 2.25
C SER A 37 10.87 16.59 3.60
N PRO A 38 11.76 17.17 4.43
CA PRO A 38 11.35 17.87 5.64
C PRO A 38 10.41 19.05 5.35
N GLU A 39 10.46 19.58 4.13
CA GLU A 39 9.61 20.69 3.68
C GLU A 39 8.15 20.26 3.56
N ALA A 40 7.89 19.05 3.07
CA ALA A 40 6.53 18.52 2.95
C ALA A 40 5.86 18.36 4.32
N ALA A 41 6.62 18.05 5.38
CA ALA A 41 6.11 17.98 6.74
C ALA A 41 5.72 19.35 7.35
N LYS A 42 6.09 20.46 6.69
CA LYS A 42 5.66 21.82 7.06
C LYS A 42 4.28 22.15 6.49
N ILE A 43 3.84 21.46 5.43
CA ILE A 43 2.53 21.68 4.81
C ILE A 43 1.48 21.05 5.73
N ARG A 44 0.73 21.91 6.42
CA ARG A 44 -0.33 21.50 7.36
C ARG A 44 -1.70 21.99 6.93
N GLU A 45 -1.76 22.98 6.04
CA GLU A 45 -3.00 23.50 5.51
C GLU A 45 -3.31 22.81 4.17
N ILE A 46 -4.48 22.18 4.08
CA ILE A 46 -4.88 21.36 2.95
C ILE A 46 -6.28 21.78 2.51
N ALA A 47 -6.46 22.05 1.23
CA ALA A 47 -7.78 22.20 0.61
C ALA A 47 -8.19 20.88 -0.04
N VAL A 48 -9.40 20.42 0.22
CA VAL A 48 -9.97 19.22 -0.43
C VAL A 48 -11.01 19.67 -1.42
N LEU A 49 -10.70 19.54 -2.71
CA LEU A 49 -11.60 19.96 -3.79
C LEU A 49 -12.43 18.77 -4.27
N PRO A 50 -13.74 18.97 -4.52
CA PRO A 50 -14.54 17.98 -5.22
C PRO A 50 -14.06 17.88 -6.67
N PHE A 51 -14.19 16.69 -7.25
CA PHE A 51 -13.94 16.45 -8.67
C PHE A 51 -15.24 16.06 -9.39
N ASP A 52 -15.26 16.26 -10.70
CA ASP A 52 -16.39 15.89 -11.53
C ASP A 52 -16.45 14.38 -11.72
N GLY A 53 -17.57 13.78 -11.33
CA GLY A 53 -17.80 12.35 -11.43
C GLY A 53 -18.76 11.82 -10.36
N PRO A 54 -19.18 10.55 -10.48
CA PRO A 54 -19.98 9.92 -9.45
C PRO A 54 -19.23 9.96 -8.11
N ASN A 55 -19.94 10.34 -7.05
CA ASN A 55 -19.46 10.42 -5.67
C ASN A 55 -18.33 11.44 -5.42
N GLY A 56 -17.97 12.31 -6.36
CA GLY A 56 -16.85 13.25 -6.18
C GLY A 56 -17.01 14.19 -4.98
N LYS A 57 -18.25 14.66 -4.72
CA LYS A 57 -18.56 15.48 -3.54
C LYS A 57 -18.55 14.69 -2.23
N GLU A 58 -19.02 13.46 -2.26
CA GLU A 58 -19.06 12.59 -1.07
C GLU A 58 -17.64 12.18 -0.68
N LEU A 59 -16.82 11.75 -1.64
CA LEU A 59 -15.42 11.42 -1.41
C LEU A 59 -14.63 12.62 -0.88
N ALA A 60 -14.85 13.82 -1.43
CA ALA A 60 -14.21 15.03 -0.94
C ALA A 60 -14.60 15.33 0.52
N ARG A 61 -15.89 15.16 0.87
CA ARG A 61 -16.37 15.34 2.25
C ARG A 61 -15.75 14.32 3.20
N ASP A 62 -15.72 13.05 2.82
CA ASP A 62 -15.19 11.97 3.65
C ASP A 62 -13.68 12.13 3.86
N LEU A 63 -12.96 12.52 2.81
CA LEU A 63 -11.54 12.81 2.89
C LEU A 63 -11.25 14.02 3.79
N ALA A 64 -12.01 15.11 3.66
CA ALA A 64 -11.90 16.29 4.53
C ALA A 64 -12.16 15.95 6.00
N SER A 65 -13.18 15.12 6.26
CA SER A 65 -13.49 14.61 7.61
C SER A 65 -12.34 13.77 8.16
N THR A 66 -11.83 12.83 7.36
CA THR A 66 -10.72 11.95 7.73
C THR A 66 -9.46 12.75 8.09
N LEU A 67 -9.08 13.72 7.25
CA LEU A 67 -7.91 14.58 7.49
C LEU A 67 -8.07 15.43 8.75
N SER A 68 -9.27 15.95 9.02
CA SER A 68 -9.58 16.72 10.24
C SER A 68 -9.50 15.86 11.50
N GLY A 69 -9.68 14.53 11.38
CA GLY A 69 -9.56 13.57 12.48
C GLY A 69 -8.13 13.16 12.83
N VAL A 70 -7.13 13.53 12.02
CA VAL A 70 -5.73 13.18 12.29
C VAL A 70 -5.19 14.02 13.46
N ILE A 71 -5.04 13.39 14.62
CA ILE A 71 -4.51 14.00 15.83
C ILE A 71 -3.10 13.46 16.11
N LEU A 72 -2.13 14.35 16.29
CA LEU A 72 -0.76 14.03 16.68
C LEU A 72 -0.37 14.88 17.88
N ALA A 73 0.19 14.27 18.93
CA ALA A 73 0.61 15.00 20.14
C ALA A 73 -0.47 15.95 20.70
N VAL A 74 -1.73 15.49 20.74
CA VAL A 74 -2.90 16.22 21.29
C VAL A 74 -3.29 17.47 20.46
N LYS A 75 -2.85 17.57 19.21
CA LYS A 75 -3.25 18.64 18.28
C LYS A 75 -3.69 18.06 16.94
N GLN A 76 -4.64 18.73 16.28
CA GLN A 76 -4.94 18.45 14.88
C GLN A 76 -3.68 18.65 14.05
N TYR A 77 -3.32 17.62 13.30
CA TYR A 77 -2.11 17.62 12.49
C TYR A 77 -2.31 18.42 11.20
N PHE A 78 -3.46 18.23 10.55
CA PHE A 78 -3.88 18.98 9.37
C PHE A 78 -4.95 20.01 9.72
N ARG A 79 -4.86 21.17 9.09
CA ARG A 79 -5.90 22.19 9.02
C ARG A 79 -6.56 22.08 7.64
N VAL A 80 -7.82 21.66 7.60
CA VAL A 80 -8.56 21.64 6.34
C VAL A 80 -9.08 23.06 6.05
N ALA A 81 -8.67 23.64 4.94
CA ALA A 81 -9.08 24.97 4.51
C ALA A 81 -10.50 24.95 3.93
N ASP A 82 -11.21 26.06 4.08
CA ASP A 82 -12.52 26.22 3.45
C ASP A 82 -12.37 26.34 1.93
N THR A 83 -13.19 25.61 1.20
CA THR A 83 -13.14 25.56 -0.27
C THR A 83 -13.53 26.89 -0.90
N ALA A 84 -14.31 27.72 -0.20
CA ALA A 84 -14.64 29.08 -0.63
C ALA A 84 -13.44 30.04 -0.70
N GLN A 85 -12.28 29.65 -0.16
CA GLN A 85 -11.06 30.47 -0.16
C GLN A 85 -10.10 30.15 -1.32
N VAL A 86 -10.40 29.12 -2.12
CA VAL A 86 -9.47 28.55 -3.12
C VAL A 86 -9.96 28.74 -4.57
N GLU A 87 -11.21 29.20 -4.76
CA GLU A 87 -11.74 29.68 -6.06
C GLU A 87 -11.39 31.15 -6.35
#